data_AF-A0A2I1HC36-F1
#
_entry.id   AF-A0A2I1HC36-F1
#
_cell.length_a   1.000
_cell.length_b   1.000
_cell.length_c   1.000
_cell.angle_alpha   90.00
_cell.angle_beta   90.00
_cell.angle_gamma   90.00
#
_symmetry.space_group_name_H-M   'P 1'
#
loop_
_entity.id
_entity.type
_entity.pdbx_description
1 polymer ?
#
loop_
_entity_poly.entity_id
_entity_poly.type
_entity_poly.pdbx_seq_one_letter_code
_entity_poly.pdbx_strand_id
1 'polypeptide(L)'
;MENNCTDCYNPTTFGWCMKCETNYMKGKFLYWSSENKEIDELIRHTQLNASHAYDYLEWIPFEAFDKVTNIGRGGLSSVYSALWMEGPRQKWDYTTQIWTRTGPIKVALKHLVNSLNISGSYVDQIKAHYKCIQSDLFVKIFGITKDPTSNYMIVMKYSENGNLYQYLTLLALPHFQQLWSFSLECVLMSCQG
;
A
#
# COMPACT_ATOMS: atom_id res chain seq x y z
N MET A 1 -27.14 -15.97 -2.52
CA MET A 1 -26.09 -16.99 -2.32
C MET A 1 -25.27 -16.52 -1.13
N GLU A 2 -25.11 -17.34 -0.11
CA GLU A 2 -24.31 -16.96 1.06
C GLU A 2 -22.87 -16.69 0.63
N ASN A 3 -22.43 -15.44 0.75
CA ASN A 3 -21.05 -15.05 0.48
C ASN A 3 -20.16 -15.48 1.66
N ASN A 4 -20.19 -16.74 2.06
CA ASN A 4 -19.40 -17.25 3.18
C ASN A 4 -18.14 -17.94 2.66
N CYS A 5 -17.05 -17.79 3.41
CA CYS A 5 -15.77 -18.40 3.11
C CYS A 5 -15.87 -19.91 3.28
N THR A 6 -15.43 -20.70 2.30
CA THR A 6 -15.48 -22.17 2.37
C THR A 6 -14.62 -22.74 3.50
N ASP A 7 -13.58 -22.02 3.91
CA ASP A 7 -12.60 -22.54 4.88
C ASP A 7 -13.00 -22.26 6.32
N CYS A 8 -13.63 -21.11 6.59
CA CYS A 8 -13.95 -20.68 7.95
C CYS A 8 -15.40 -20.23 8.16
N TYR A 9 -16.26 -20.34 7.15
CA TYR A 9 -17.69 -20.02 7.17
C TYR A 9 -18.05 -18.58 7.58
N ASN A 10 -17.05 -17.68 7.61
CA ASN A 10 -17.27 -16.26 7.88
C ASN A 10 -17.69 -15.52 6.60
N PRO A 11 -18.41 -14.38 6.71
CA PRO A 11 -18.75 -13.56 5.57
C PRO A 11 -17.51 -13.17 4.75
N THR A 12 -17.72 -13.05 3.46
CA THR A 12 -16.74 -12.61 2.46
C THR A 12 -17.27 -11.42 1.70
N THR A 13 -16.35 -10.58 1.26
CA THR A 13 -16.63 -9.41 0.43
C THR A 13 -15.96 -9.66 -0.90
N PHE A 14 -16.74 -9.87 -1.98
CA PHE A 14 -16.25 -10.23 -3.31
C PHE A 14 -15.27 -11.43 -3.31
N GLY A 15 -15.54 -12.44 -2.49
CA GLY A 15 -14.67 -13.63 -2.36
C GLY A 15 -13.43 -13.43 -1.49
N TRP A 16 -13.27 -12.25 -0.86
CA TRP A 16 -12.21 -12.00 0.11
C TRP A 16 -12.70 -12.26 1.54
N CYS A 17 -12.00 -13.09 2.29
CA CYS A 17 -12.32 -13.41 3.69
C CYS A 17 -11.32 -12.75 4.63
N MET A 18 -11.77 -11.74 5.38
CA MET A 18 -10.93 -11.00 6.34
C MET A 18 -10.21 -11.90 7.34
N LYS A 19 -10.92 -12.89 7.89
CA LYS A 19 -10.35 -13.78 8.91
C LYS A 19 -9.26 -14.68 8.34
N CYS A 20 -9.50 -15.32 7.20
CA CYS A 20 -8.50 -16.17 6.54
C CYS A 20 -7.30 -15.34 6.12
N GLU A 21 -7.51 -14.15 5.59
CA GLU A 21 -6.46 -13.28 5.11
C GLU A 21 -5.59 -12.75 6.24
N THR A 22 -6.17 -12.23 7.31
CA THR A 22 -5.43 -11.82 8.51
C THR A 22 -4.59 -12.97 9.07
N ASN A 23 -5.12 -14.19 9.09
CA ASN A 23 -4.37 -15.37 9.54
C ASN A 23 -3.22 -15.72 8.60
N TYR A 24 -3.45 -15.66 7.29
CA TYR A 24 -2.41 -15.85 6.28
C TYR A 24 -1.29 -14.82 6.44
N MET A 25 -1.62 -13.52 6.56
CA MET A 25 -0.62 -12.46 6.75
C MET A 25 0.21 -12.70 8.01
N LYS A 26 -0.44 -13.00 9.15
CA LYS A 26 0.26 -13.31 10.41
C LYS A 26 1.27 -14.44 10.24
N GLY A 27 0.89 -15.50 9.51
CA GLY A 27 1.77 -16.61 9.18
C GLY A 27 2.97 -16.19 8.32
N LYS A 28 2.90 -15.07 7.60
CA LYS A 28 3.98 -14.56 6.74
C LYS A 28 4.93 -13.59 7.43
N PHE A 29 4.58 -13.02 8.59
CA PHE A 29 5.38 -11.96 9.24
C PHE A 29 6.81 -12.36 9.62
N LEU A 30 7.09 -13.66 9.78
CA LEU A 30 8.42 -14.18 10.09
C LEU A 30 9.29 -14.43 8.85
N TYR A 31 8.71 -14.41 7.65
CA TYR A 31 9.38 -14.80 6.41
C TYR A 31 9.85 -13.60 5.57
N TRP A 32 9.56 -12.37 6.00
CA TRP A 32 10.04 -11.16 5.36
C TRP A 32 10.32 -10.07 6.41
N SER A 33 11.25 -9.19 6.08
CA SER A 33 11.51 -7.94 6.78
C SER A 33 12.04 -6.93 5.77
N SER A 34 11.73 -5.65 5.99
CA SER A 34 12.30 -4.55 5.24
C SER A 34 13.67 -4.11 5.75
N GLU A 35 14.15 -4.71 6.85
CA GLU A 35 15.30 -4.23 7.64
C GLU A 35 15.04 -2.86 8.32
N ASN A 36 13.78 -2.45 8.45
CA ASN A 36 13.36 -1.27 9.21
C ASN A 36 12.10 -1.61 10.00
N LYS A 37 12.19 -1.53 11.32
CA LYS A 37 11.13 -2.03 12.22
C LYS A 37 9.86 -1.20 12.11
N GLU A 38 10.01 0.10 11.87
CA GLU A 38 8.92 1.06 11.75
C GLU A 38 8.12 0.81 10.46
N ILE A 39 8.79 0.50 9.34
CA ILE A 39 8.15 0.08 8.08
C ILE A 39 7.50 -1.29 8.25
N ASP A 40 8.20 -2.27 8.84
CA ASP A 40 7.64 -3.59 9.09
C ASP A 40 6.35 -3.49 9.92
N GLU A 41 6.35 -2.66 10.96
CA GLU A 41 5.18 -2.43 11.81
C GLU A 41 4.05 -1.73 11.06
N LEU A 42 4.37 -0.71 10.23
CA LEU A 42 3.37 -0.04 9.39
C LEU A 42 2.68 -1.04 8.45
N ILE A 43 3.46 -1.83 7.72
CA ILE A 43 2.94 -2.82 6.76
C ILE A 43 2.06 -3.84 7.49
N ARG A 44 2.56 -4.42 8.59
CA ARG A 44 1.80 -5.37 9.42
C ARG A 44 0.51 -4.74 9.94
N HIS A 45 0.55 -3.48 10.41
CA HIS A 45 -0.64 -2.78 10.87
C HIS A 45 -1.69 -2.66 9.77
N THR A 46 -1.32 -2.25 8.55
CA THR A 46 -2.28 -2.15 7.43
C THR A 46 -2.84 -3.52 7.05
N GLN A 47 -2.01 -4.57 7.02
CA GLN A 47 -2.41 -5.94 6.72
C GLN A 47 -3.39 -6.53 7.74
N LEU A 48 -3.22 -6.21 9.04
CA LEU A 48 -4.11 -6.69 10.11
C LEU A 48 -5.45 -5.94 10.17
N ASN A 49 -5.51 -4.72 9.64
CA ASN A 49 -6.69 -3.85 9.72
C ASN A 49 -7.42 -3.68 8.37
N ALA A 50 -7.00 -4.40 7.34
CA ALA A 50 -7.59 -4.37 6.01
C ALA A 50 -9.05 -4.80 6.01
N SER A 51 -9.89 -4.05 5.29
CA SER A 51 -11.31 -4.38 5.05
C SER A 51 -11.52 -5.08 3.70
N HIS A 52 -10.62 -4.86 2.74
CA HIS A 52 -10.68 -5.40 1.39
C HIS A 52 -9.32 -5.90 0.89
N ALA A 53 -9.34 -6.66 -0.20
CA ALA A 53 -8.17 -7.29 -0.83
C ALA A 53 -7.07 -6.31 -1.28
N TYR A 54 -7.37 -5.01 -1.30
CA TYR A 54 -6.48 -3.97 -1.80
C TYR A 54 -6.18 -2.85 -0.78
N ASP A 55 -6.65 -2.99 0.46
CA ASP A 55 -6.60 -1.92 1.47
C ASP A 55 -5.32 -1.95 2.33
N TYR A 56 -4.36 -2.81 1.98
CA TYR A 56 -3.14 -3.00 2.75
C TYR A 56 -1.89 -2.83 1.91
N LEU A 57 -0.79 -2.50 2.59
CA LEU A 57 0.52 -2.39 1.98
C LEU A 57 1.17 -3.77 1.90
N GLU A 58 1.85 -4.04 0.78
CA GLU A 58 2.76 -5.17 0.63
C GLU A 58 4.21 -4.71 0.83
N TRP A 59 5.02 -5.55 1.49
CA TRP A 59 6.46 -5.49 1.31
C TRP A 59 6.80 -6.16 -0.02
N ILE A 60 7.41 -5.43 -0.93
CA ILE A 60 7.71 -5.91 -2.28
C ILE A 60 9.23 -5.89 -2.46
N PRO A 61 9.90 -7.05 -2.61
CA PRO A 61 11.32 -7.09 -2.94
C PRO A 61 11.60 -6.33 -4.23
N PHE A 62 12.70 -5.60 -4.29
CA PHE A 62 13.00 -4.74 -5.43
C PHE A 62 13.20 -5.54 -6.73
N GLU A 63 13.65 -6.78 -6.61
CA GLU A 63 13.84 -7.75 -7.68
C GLU A 63 12.53 -8.15 -8.37
N ALA A 64 11.37 -7.86 -7.76
CA ALA A 64 10.07 -8.08 -8.37
C ALA A 64 9.75 -7.06 -9.50
N PHE A 65 10.57 -6.03 -9.65
CA PHE A 65 10.40 -4.97 -10.63
C PHE A 65 11.37 -5.11 -11.81
N ASP A 66 10.82 -5.11 -13.02
CA ASP A 66 11.57 -5.08 -14.27
C ASP A 66 11.48 -3.70 -14.95
N LYS A 67 12.43 -3.38 -15.84
CA LYS A 67 12.50 -2.15 -16.64
C LYS A 67 12.38 -0.85 -15.81
N VAL A 68 13.02 -0.83 -14.64
CA VAL A 68 13.03 0.34 -13.76
C VAL A 68 13.70 1.52 -14.48
N THR A 69 12.94 2.58 -14.73
CA THR A 69 13.37 3.76 -15.50
C THR A 69 13.06 5.02 -14.72
N ASN A 70 14.02 5.94 -14.58
CA ASN A 70 13.78 7.24 -13.97
C ASN A 70 12.89 8.08 -14.90
N ILE A 71 11.79 8.61 -14.37
CA ILE A 71 10.81 9.42 -15.13
C ILE A 71 10.77 10.88 -14.67
N GLY A 72 11.71 11.29 -13.82
CA GLY A 72 11.87 12.66 -13.35
C GLY A 72 11.74 12.82 -11.84
N ARG A 73 11.45 14.05 -11.43
CA ARG A 73 11.28 14.42 -10.01
C ARG A 73 9.82 14.69 -9.71
N GLY A 74 9.39 14.11 -8.60
CA GLY A 74 8.11 14.37 -7.99
C GLY A 74 8.29 15.16 -6.69
N GLY A 75 8.33 16.50 -6.76
CA GLY A 75 8.45 17.36 -5.58
C GLY A 75 9.91 17.35 -5.13
N LEU A 76 10.17 16.89 -3.91
CA LEU A 76 11.53 16.76 -3.38
C LEU A 76 12.18 15.40 -3.63
N SER A 77 11.49 14.43 -4.25
CA SER A 77 12.02 13.08 -4.49
C SER A 77 11.96 12.63 -5.94
N SER A 78 12.87 11.71 -6.30
CA SER A 78 12.90 11.08 -7.61
C SER A 78 11.74 10.08 -7.78
N VAL A 79 11.21 9.99 -9.00
CA VAL A 79 10.16 9.05 -9.38
C VAL A 79 10.66 8.18 -10.53
N TYR A 80 10.35 6.90 -10.45
CA TYR A 80 10.68 5.89 -11.45
C TYR A 80 9.40 5.21 -11.91
N SER A 81 9.38 4.71 -13.14
CA SER A 81 8.40 3.73 -13.60
C SER A 81 9.04 2.35 -13.62
N ALA A 82 8.25 1.31 -13.33
CA ALA A 82 8.69 -0.07 -13.45
C ALA A 82 7.53 -0.98 -13.88
N LEU A 83 7.86 -2.19 -14.33
CA LEU A 83 6.91 -3.29 -14.48
C LEU A 83 6.98 -4.17 -13.24
N TRP A 84 5.88 -4.25 -12.48
CA TRP A 84 5.74 -5.23 -11.42
C TRP A 84 5.19 -6.53 -12.02
N MET A 85 6.06 -7.53 -12.17
CA MET A 85 5.74 -8.75 -12.93
C MET A 85 4.63 -9.58 -12.30
N GLU A 86 4.66 -9.69 -10.97
CA GLU A 86 3.63 -10.39 -10.21
C GLU A 86 2.35 -9.55 -10.04
N GLY A 87 2.47 -8.21 -9.90
CA GLY A 87 1.34 -7.32 -9.62
C GLY A 87 0.70 -7.56 -8.25
N PRO A 88 -0.35 -6.83 -7.86
CA PRO A 88 -1.00 -7.00 -6.55
C PRO A 88 -1.81 -8.29 -6.50
N ARG A 89 -1.97 -8.84 -5.29
CA ARG A 89 -2.86 -9.98 -5.04
C ARG A 89 -4.31 -9.62 -5.34
N GLN A 90 -5.07 -10.59 -5.85
CA GLN A 90 -6.47 -10.40 -6.25
C GLN A 90 -7.41 -11.33 -5.50
N LYS A 91 -7.36 -12.63 -5.78
CA LYS A 91 -8.28 -13.62 -5.20
C LYS A 91 -7.55 -14.90 -4.83
N TRP A 92 -8.07 -15.60 -3.82
CA TRP A 92 -7.65 -16.94 -3.49
C TRP A 92 -8.19 -17.90 -4.56
N ASP A 93 -7.31 -18.70 -5.13
CA ASP A 93 -7.74 -19.81 -5.98
C ASP A 93 -7.94 -21.05 -5.09
N TYR A 94 -9.20 -21.45 -4.90
CA TYR A 94 -9.56 -22.62 -4.11
C TYR A 94 -9.10 -23.95 -4.72
N THR A 95 -8.87 -23.99 -6.04
CA THR A 95 -8.43 -25.20 -6.75
C THR A 95 -6.95 -25.43 -6.51
N THR A 96 -6.14 -24.38 -6.69
CA THR A 96 -4.68 -24.47 -6.60
C THR A 96 -4.14 -24.09 -5.23
N GLN A 97 -4.98 -23.58 -4.33
CA GLN A 97 -4.61 -23.10 -3.00
C GLN A 97 -3.47 -22.06 -3.02
N ILE A 98 -3.52 -21.17 -4.01
CA ILE A 98 -2.57 -20.07 -4.16
C ILE A 98 -3.31 -18.76 -4.42
N TRP A 99 -2.72 -17.65 -4.00
CA TRP A 99 -3.21 -16.33 -4.33
C TRP A 99 -2.91 -16.00 -5.79
N THR A 100 -3.96 -15.72 -6.55
CA THR A 100 -3.80 -15.14 -7.89
C THR A 100 -3.31 -13.70 -7.77
N ARG A 101 -2.47 -13.29 -8.72
CA ARG A 101 -1.94 -11.94 -8.83
C ARG A 101 -2.25 -11.37 -10.20
N THR A 102 -2.32 -10.05 -10.31
CA THR A 102 -2.83 -9.34 -11.51
C THR A 102 -1.74 -8.77 -12.39
N GLY A 103 -0.49 -9.20 -12.20
CA GLY A 103 0.65 -8.78 -13.01
C GLY A 103 0.67 -9.41 -14.41
N PRO A 104 1.54 -8.89 -15.30
CA PRO A 104 2.42 -7.74 -15.07
C PRO A 104 1.66 -6.41 -15.13
N ILE A 105 1.96 -5.48 -14.23
CA ILE A 105 1.39 -4.12 -14.26
C ILE A 105 2.48 -3.04 -14.24
N LYS A 106 2.20 -1.89 -14.86
CA LYS A 106 3.07 -0.72 -14.76
C LYS A 106 2.81 0.02 -13.44
N VAL A 107 3.87 0.31 -12.70
CA VAL A 107 3.83 1.01 -11.42
C VAL A 107 4.74 2.24 -11.43
N ALA A 108 4.45 3.18 -10.53
CA ALA A 108 5.37 4.25 -10.18
C ALA A 108 6.05 3.91 -8.84
N LEU A 109 7.36 4.13 -8.77
CA LEU A 109 8.18 3.98 -7.58
C LEU A 109 8.69 5.36 -7.19
N LYS A 110 8.31 5.86 -6.01
CA LYS A 110 8.71 7.19 -5.54
C LYS A 110 9.56 7.07 -4.29
N HIS A 111 10.76 7.66 -4.29
CA HIS A 111 11.62 7.67 -3.12
C HIS A 111 10.95 8.37 -1.95
N LEU A 112 11.07 7.79 -0.77
CA LEU A 112 10.75 8.43 0.50
C LEU A 112 11.92 9.33 0.90
N VAL A 113 11.68 10.65 1.00
CA VAL A 113 12.70 11.60 1.47
C VAL A 113 13.01 11.28 2.94
N ASN A 114 14.29 11.23 3.32
CA ASN A 114 14.74 10.87 4.67
C ASN A 114 14.32 9.46 5.13
N SER A 115 14.18 8.51 4.19
CA SER A 115 13.70 7.15 4.48
C SER A 115 14.53 6.35 5.51
N LEU A 116 15.75 6.81 5.80
CA LEU A 116 16.62 6.21 6.82
C LEU A 116 16.28 6.67 8.25
N ASN A 117 15.54 7.78 8.41
CA ASN A 117 15.14 8.37 9.69
C ASN A 117 13.60 8.44 9.81
N ILE A 118 12.91 7.37 9.44
CA ILE A 118 11.46 7.25 9.67
C ILE A 118 11.24 7.11 11.18
N SER A 119 10.66 8.14 11.82
CA SER A 119 10.35 8.09 13.25
C SER A 119 9.08 7.28 13.51
N GLY A 120 8.98 6.66 14.69
CA GLY A 120 7.75 5.99 15.13
C GLY A 120 6.53 6.93 15.12
N SER A 121 6.73 8.20 15.52
CA SER A 121 5.66 9.22 15.50
C SER A 121 5.13 9.53 14.09
N TYR A 122 5.95 9.40 13.06
CA TYR A 122 5.52 9.54 11.67
C TYR A 122 4.73 8.31 11.22
N VAL A 123 5.19 7.12 11.59
CA VAL A 123 4.46 5.87 11.31
C VAL A 123 3.10 5.85 11.97
N ASP A 124 2.98 6.30 13.22
CA ASP A 124 1.69 6.34 13.93
C ASP A 124 0.69 7.30 13.28
N GLN A 125 1.16 8.40 12.69
CA GLN A 125 0.30 9.28 11.90
C GLN A 125 -0.21 8.60 10.63
N ILE A 126 0.64 7.85 9.92
CA ILE A 126 0.21 7.07 8.76
C ILE A 126 -0.80 6.01 9.20
N LYS A 127 -0.54 5.25 10.27
CA LYS A 127 -1.49 4.27 10.84
C LYS A 127 -2.84 4.90 11.18
N ALA A 128 -2.86 6.10 11.76
CA ALA A 128 -4.11 6.78 12.10
C ALA A 128 -4.95 7.17 10.86
N HIS A 129 -4.30 7.40 9.71
CA HIS A 129 -4.96 7.93 8.50
C HIS A 129 -4.92 6.98 7.29
N TYR A 130 -4.36 5.77 7.41
CA TYR A 130 -4.10 4.92 6.24
C TYR A 130 -5.36 4.56 5.46
N LYS A 131 -6.51 4.39 6.13
CA LYS A 131 -7.78 4.11 5.45
C LYS A 131 -8.20 5.26 4.55
N CYS A 132 -8.00 6.50 4.99
CA CYS A 132 -8.22 7.67 4.15
C CYS A 132 -7.26 7.66 2.96
N ILE A 133 -5.98 7.37 3.19
CA ILE A 133 -4.93 7.30 2.17
C ILE A 133 -5.24 6.22 1.11
N GLN A 134 -5.85 5.11 1.49
CA GLN A 134 -6.20 3.99 0.60
C GLN A 134 -7.59 4.13 -0.04
N SER A 135 -8.33 5.21 0.23
CA SER A 135 -9.65 5.40 -0.39
C SER A 135 -9.55 5.67 -1.89
N ASP A 136 -10.62 5.41 -2.64
CA ASP A 136 -10.70 5.60 -4.10
C ASP A 136 -10.46 7.06 -4.55
N LEU A 137 -10.50 8.01 -3.62
CA LEU A 137 -10.18 9.42 -3.84
C LEU A 137 -8.68 9.68 -4.02
N PHE A 138 -7.84 8.72 -3.61
CA PHE A 138 -6.39 8.83 -3.66
C PHE A 138 -5.77 7.84 -4.64
N VAL A 139 -4.50 8.10 -4.96
CA VAL A 139 -3.71 7.17 -5.75
C VAL A 139 -3.55 5.88 -4.98
N LYS A 140 -3.95 4.76 -5.59
CA LYS A 140 -3.77 3.43 -5.02
C LYS A 140 -2.29 3.15 -4.75
N ILE A 141 -1.96 2.93 -3.47
CA ILE A 141 -0.63 2.55 -3.00
C ILE A 141 -0.63 1.04 -2.76
N PHE A 142 0.25 0.34 -3.45
CA PHE A 142 0.36 -1.12 -3.33
C PHE A 142 1.28 -1.53 -2.19
N GLY A 143 2.31 -0.75 -1.88
CA GLY A 143 3.31 -1.20 -0.93
C GLY A 143 4.55 -0.34 -0.85
N ILE A 144 5.58 -0.93 -0.25
CA ILE A 144 6.88 -0.34 -0.04
C ILE A 144 7.95 -1.32 -0.54
N THR A 145 8.99 -0.79 -1.16
CA THR A 145 10.20 -1.51 -1.56
C THR A 145 11.44 -0.78 -1.03
N LYS A 146 12.58 -1.47 -0.99
CA LYS A 146 13.90 -0.86 -0.74
C LYS A 146 14.78 -1.07 -1.95
N ASP A 147 15.29 0.02 -2.52
CA ASP A 147 16.14 -0.04 -3.70
C ASP A 147 17.56 -0.56 -3.35
N PRO A 148 18.40 -0.88 -4.36
CA PRO A 148 19.77 -1.34 -4.13
C PRO A 148 20.67 -0.29 -3.45
N THR A 149 20.26 0.98 -3.41
CA THR A 149 20.98 2.06 -2.70
C THR A 149 20.51 2.22 -1.24
N SER A 150 19.72 1.26 -0.75
CA SER A 150 19.12 1.24 0.59
C SER A 150 18.12 2.36 0.88
N ASN A 151 17.54 2.98 -0.16
CA ASN A 151 16.45 3.94 -0.01
C ASN A 151 15.09 3.24 -0.12
N TYR A 152 14.14 3.61 0.73
CA TYR A 152 12.78 3.09 0.63
C TYR A 152 11.98 3.87 -0.40
N MET A 153 11.10 3.18 -1.12
CA MET A 153 10.23 3.74 -2.13
C MET A 153 8.80 3.28 -1.92
N ILE A 154 7.83 4.18 -2.13
CA ILE A 154 6.43 3.82 -2.22
C ILE A 154 6.14 3.27 -3.62
N VAL A 155 5.44 2.14 -3.68
CA VAL A 155 4.95 1.49 -4.90
C VAL A 155 3.49 1.87 -5.09
N MET A 156 3.17 2.54 -6.19
CA MET A 156 1.82 3.06 -6.46
C MET A 156 1.39 2.85 -7.91
N LYS A 157 0.08 2.92 -8.16
CA LYS A 157 -0.47 2.82 -9.52
C LYS A 157 0.18 3.86 -10.44
N TYR A 158 0.62 3.43 -11.62
CA TYR A 158 1.12 4.36 -12.64
C TYR A 158 -0.04 5.11 -13.30
N SER A 159 0.08 6.44 -13.47
CA SER A 159 -0.88 7.26 -14.20
C SER A 159 -0.27 7.74 -15.52
N GLU A 160 -0.87 7.33 -16.64
CA GLU A 160 -0.37 7.65 -17.99
C GLU A 160 -0.53 9.13 -18.35
N ASN A 161 -1.49 9.83 -17.75
CA ASN A 161 -1.83 11.21 -18.12
C ASN A 161 -0.97 12.28 -17.42
N GLY A 162 0.13 11.88 -16.76
CA GLY A 162 1.20 12.80 -16.35
C GLY A 162 0.82 13.91 -15.37
N ASN A 163 -0.43 14.00 -14.88
CA ASN A 163 -0.81 14.97 -13.87
C ASN A 163 -0.34 14.50 -12.48
N LEU A 164 0.98 14.44 -12.34
CA LEU A 164 1.68 14.25 -11.08
C LEU A 164 1.40 15.42 -10.12
N TYR A 165 0.83 16.56 -10.53
CA TYR A 165 0.57 17.67 -9.61
C TYR A 165 -0.41 17.28 -8.49
N GLN A 166 -1.37 16.40 -8.76
CA GLN A 166 -2.20 15.75 -7.72
C GLN A 166 -1.42 14.67 -6.91
N TYR A 167 -0.43 14.00 -7.52
CA TYR A 167 0.50 13.06 -6.83
C TYR A 167 1.48 13.76 -5.87
N LEU A 168 1.71 15.06 -6.07
CA LEU A 168 2.79 15.81 -5.46
C LEU A 168 2.40 16.42 -4.12
N THR A 169 1.18 16.94 -4.01
CA THR A 169 0.70 17.63 -2.80
C THR A 169 0.58 16.69 -1.60
N LEU A 170 0.42 15.38 -1.83
CA LEU A 170 0.26 14.37 -0.77
C LEU A 170 1.58 13.85 -0.18
N LEU A 171 2.68 13.99 -0.92
CA LEU A 171 3.98 13.40 -0.55
C LEU A 171 5.11 14.44 -0.50
N ALA A 172 4.81 15.72 -0.72
CA ALA A 172 5.72 16.84 -0.53
C ALA A 172 5.15 17.79 0.53
N LEU A 173 5.25 17.44 1.82
CA LEU A 173 5.14 18.43 2.89
C LEU A 173 6.27 18.22 3.92
N PRO A 174 7.08 19.25 4.21
CA PRO A 174 8.27 19.13 5.07
C PRO A 174 7.96 18.86 6.56
N HIS A 175 6.70 18.98 6.95
CA HIS A 175 6.20 18.65 8.28
C HIS A 175 4.67 18.68 8.18
N PHE A 176 3.98 17.72 8.79
CA PHE A 176 2.53 17.69 8.99
C PHE A 176 2.10 18.82 9.97
N GLN A 177 2.51 20.08 9.74
CA GLN A 177 2.41 21.17 10.72
C GLN A 177 1.23 22.12 10.53
N GLN A 178 0.40 21.91 9.52
CA GLN A 178 -0.94 22.49 9.48
C GLN A 178 -1.90 21.43 8.93
N LEU A 179 -2.44 20.57 9.79
CA LEU A 179 -3.82 20.09 9.59
C LEU A 179 -4.74 21.35 9.41
N TRP A 180 -6.00 21.23 9.00
CA TRP A 180 -7.06 22.27 9.12
C TRP A 180 -7.66 22.93 7.85
N SER A 181 -7.88 22.21 6.75
CA SER A 181 -9.05 22.55 5.89
C SER A 181 -9.76 21.40 5.18
N PHE A 182 -9.21 20.18 5.13
CA PHE A 182 -9.92 19.03 4.53
C PHE A 182 -10.37 17.95 5.52
N SER A 183 -9.95 18.04 6.79
CA SER A 183 -10.41 17.16 7.87
C SER A 183 -11.88 17.39 8.25
N LEU A 184 -12.55 18.42 7.72
CA LEU A 184 -13.96 18.70 8.01
C LEU A 184 -14.94 17.87 7.15
N GLU A 185 -14.51 17.28 6.03
CA GLU A 185 -15.42 16.49 5.18
C GLU A 185 -15.37 14.99 5.45
N CYS A 186 -14.22 14.43 5.87
CA CYS A 186 -14.15 13.00 6.22
C CYS A 186 -14.84 12.63 7.55
N VAL A 187 -15.09 13.59 8.47
CA VAL A 187 -15.79 13.31 9.74
C VAL A 187 -17.31 13.43 9.60
N LEU A 188 -17.82 14.12 8.58
CA LEU A 188 -19.25 14.41 8.45
C LEU A 188 -20.04 13.44 7.55
N MET A 189 -19.42 12.44 6.92
CA MET A 189 -20.13 11.58 5.94
C MET A 189 -20.09 10.06 6.17
N SER A 190 -19.60 9.56 7.30
CA SER A 190 -19.59 8.10 7.57
C SER A 190 -20.23 7.65 8.89
N CYS A 191 -21.14 8.46 9.44
CA CYS A 191 -22.12 8.02 10.43
C CYS A 191 -23.54 8.30 9.93
N GLN A 192 -23.94 7.65 8.82
CA GLN A 192 -25.33 7.29 8.51
C GLN A 192 -25.34 6.43 7.26
N GLY A 193 -25.76 5.17 7.43
CA GLY A 193 -25.84 4.14 6.39
C GLY A 193 -25.52 2.78 6.95
#